data_AF-A0A1V5TM79-F1
#
_entry.id   AF-A0A1V5TM79-F1
#
_cell.length_a   1.000
_cell.length_b   1.000
_cell.length_c   1.000
_cell.angle_alpha   90.00
_cell.angle_beta   90.00
_cell.angle_gamma   90.00
#
_symmetry.space_group_name_H-M   'P 1'
#
loop_
_entity.id
_entity.type
_entity.pdbx_description
1 polymer ?
#
loop_
_entity_poly.entity_id
_entity_poly.type
_entity_poly.pdbx_seq_one_letter_code
_entity_poly.pdbx_strand_id
1 'polypeptide(L)' 'MDLKFICKNCGEVVSEKEMLKNDFVCKKCGKREGYLSEPVFFKN' A
#
# COMPACT_ATOMS: atom_id res chain seq x y z
N MET A 1 -15.01 3.90 -4.15
CA MET A 1 -14.62 2.73 -3.33
C MET A 1 -13.11 2.81 -3.22
N ASP A 2 -12.58 3.28 -2.09
CA ASP A 2 -11.13 3.46 -1.94
C ASP A 2 -10.45 2.08 -1.96
N LEU A 3 -9.58 1.86 -2.95
CA LEU A 3 -8.73 0.67 -2.98
C LEU A 3 -7.71 0.73 -1.85
N LYS A 4 -7.37 -0.45 -1.35
CA LYS A 4 -6.34 -0.63 -0.32
C LYS A 4 -5.30 -1.59 -0.85
N PHE A 5 -4.07 -1.43 -0.39
CA PHE A 5 -2.91 -2.20 -0.78
C PHE A 5 -2.20 -2.67 0.48
N ILE A 6 -1.48 -3.78 0.43
CA ILE A 6 -0.70 -4.29 1.57
C ILE A 6 0.77 -4.24 1.20
N CYS A 7 1.60 -3.66 2.08
CA CYS A 7 3.04 -3.74 1.97
C CYS A 7 3.52 -5.18 2.23
N LYS A 8 3.98 -5.89 1.20
CA LYS A 8 4.52 -7.25 1.27
C LYS A 8 5.69 -7.39 2.25
N ASN A 9 6.39 -6.31 2.57
CA ASN A 9 7.51 -6.33 3.52
C ASN A 9 7.08 -6.28 4.99
N CYS A 10 6.02 -5.52 5.33
CA CYS A 10 5.69 -5.25 6.75
C CYS A 10 4.20 -5.39 7.12
N GLY A 11 3.36 -5.77 6.15
CA GLY A 11 1.92 -5.98 6.32
C GLY A 11 1.10 -4.69 6.46
N GLU A 12 1.71 -3.51 6.32
CA GLU A 12 0.99 -2.25 6.46
C GLU A 12 -0.07 -2.07 5.38
N VAL A 13 -1.26 -1.61 5.77
CA VAL A 13 -2.34 -1.27 4.85
C VAL A 13 -2.13 0.16 4.33
N VAL A 14 -2.06 0.29 3.01
CA VAL A 14 -1.80 1.52 2.26
C VAL A 14 -3.05 1.90 1.49
N SER A 15 -3.43 3.16 1.51
CA SER A 15 -4.57 3.65 0.70
C SER A 15 -4.16 3.91 -0.76
N GLU A 16 -5.11 3.81 -1.69
CA GLU A 16 -4.90 4.16 -3.10
C GLU A 16 -4.27 5.55 -3.29
N LYS A 17 -4.73 6.55 -2.52
CA LYS A 17 -4.18 7.91 -2.57
C LYS A 17 -2.71 7.99 -2.13
N GLU A 18 -2.30 7.13 -1.21
CA GLU A 18 -0.90 7.08 -0.76
C GLU A 18 -0.02 6.33 -1.75
N MET A 19 -0.54 5.26 -2.36
CA MET A 19 0.12 4.53 -3.44
C MET A 19 0.35 5.43 -4.66
N LEU A 20 -0.67 6.15 -5.14
CA LEU A 20 -0.59 6.95 -6.38
C LEU A 20 0.36 8.16 -6.31
N LYS A 21 1.04 8.38 -5.18
CA LYS A 21 2.14 9.34 -5.12
C LYS A 21 3.36 8.73 -5.78
N ASN A 22 3.94 9.42 -6.77
CA ASN A 22 5.14 9.01 -7.54
C ASN A 22 6.37 8.56 -6.73
N ASP A 23 6.35 8.74 -5.41
CA ASP A 23 7.41 8.38 -4.48
C ASP A 23 6.83 7.67 -3.26
N PHE A 24 5.91 6.71 -3.45
CA PHE A 24 5.39 5.98 -2.30
C PHE A 24 6.55 5.31 -1.54
N VAL A 25 6.62 5.67 -0.25
CA VAL A 25 7.49 5.07 0.75
C VAL A 25 6.59 4.55 1.85
N CYS A 26 6.69 3.26 2.16
CA CYS A 26 5.96 2.70 3.29
C CYS A 26 6.38 3.39 4.58
N LYS A 27 5.45 4.08 5.25
CA LYS A 27 5.75 4.82 6.49
C LYS A 27 6.26 3.93 7.63
N LYS A 28 5.95 2.63 7.60
CA LYS A 28 6.36 1.67 8.63
C LYS A 28 7.75 1.08 8.42
N CYS A 29 8.15 0.77 7.18
CA CYS A 29 9.42 0.09 6.90
C CYS A 29 10.37 0.85 5.95
N GLY A 30 9.98 2.01 5.43
CA GLY A 30 10.80 2.84 4.55
C GLY A 30 11.05 2.26 3.16
N LYS A 31 10.43 1.13 2.79
CA LYS A 31 10.58 0.52 1.46
C LYS A 31 9.72 1.25 0.42
N ARG A 32 10.29 1.48 -0.76
CA ARG A 32 9.63 2.13 -1.91
C ARG A 32 8.78 1.15 -2.72
N GLU A 33 8.09 1.67 -3.73
CA GLU A 33 7.24 0.92 -4.66
C GLU A 33 7.93 -0.30 -5.29
N GLY A 34 7.12 -1.33 -5.56
CA GLY A 34 7.55 -2.69 -5.93
C GLY A 34 7.15 -3.76 -4.90
N TYR A 35 6.80 -3.36 -3.67
CA TYR A 35 6.40 -4.26 -2.59
C TYR A 35 4.92 -4.13 -2.20
N LEU A 36 4.06 -3.49 -2.99
CA LEU A 36 2.62 -3.47 -2.72
C LEU A 36 1.94 -4.71 -3.32
N SER A 37 0.91 -5.21 -2.64
CA SER A 37 0.04 -6.27 -3.15
C SER A 37 -0.79 -5.79 -4.34
N GLU A 38 -1.48 -6.70 -5.01
CA GLU A 38 -2.65 -6.32 -5.80
C GLU A 38 -3.71 -5.63 -4.91
N PRO A 39 -4.63 -4.83 -5.50
CA PRO A 39 -5.68 -4.18 -4.73
C PRO A 39 -6.47 -5.20 -3.91
N VAL A 40 -6.56 -4.95 -2.60
CA VAL A 40 -7.33 -5.80 -1.69
C VAL A 40 -8.67 -5.16 -1.38
N PHE A 41 -9.72 -5.96 -1.54
CA PHE A 41 -11.08 -5.61 -1.12
C PHE A 41 -11.28 -6.17 0.28
N PHE A 42 -11.15 -5.33 1.29
CA PHE A 42 -11.63 -5.69 2.63
C PHE A 42 -13.15 -5.75 2.57
N LYS A 43 -13.70 -6.96 2.58
CA LYS A 43 -15.10 -7.14 2.93
C LYS A 43 -15.22 -6.77 4.40
N ASN A 44 -15.99 -5.73 4.71
CA ASN A 44 -16.49 -5.51 6.06
C ASN A 44 -17.29 -6.73 6.52
#